data_AF-A0A2N5MGS9-F1
#
_entry.id   AF-A0A2N5MGS9-F1
#
_cell.length_a   1.000
_cell.length_b   1.000
_cell.length_c   1.000
_cell.angle_alpha   90.00
_cell.angle_beta   90.00
_cell.angle_gamma   90.00
#
_symmetry.space_group_name_H-M   'P 1'
#
loop_
_entity.id
_entity.type
_entity.pdbx_description
1 polymer ?
#
loop_
_entity_poly.entity_id
_entity_poly.type
_entity_poly.pdbx_seq_one_letter_code
_entity_poly.pdbx_strand_id
1 'polypeptide(L)' 'MAEKASVGDNITFHGGIEGTVRTVNENSVIVEITKNNTEEVFGGGVTVINHKNYKIIKK' A
#
# COMPACT_ATOMS: atom_id res chain seq x y z
N MET A 1 -14.62 13.28 -2.81
CA MET A 1 -13.22 13.27 -3.32
C MET A 1 -12.60 11.98 -2.81
N ALA A 2 -12.12 11.10 -3.68
CA ALA A 2 -11.42 9.89 -3.21
C ALA A 2 -10.03 10.30 -2.72
N GLU A 3 -9.73 10.10 -1.44
CA GLU A 3 -8.42 10.42 -0.87
C GLU A 3 -7.37 9.47 -1.46
N LYS A 4 -6.47 10.01 -2.29
CA LYS A 4 -5.29 9.30 -2.75
C LYS A 4 -4.24 9.33 -1.64
N ALA A 5 -3.52 8.22 -1.48
CA ALA A 5 -2.38 8.17 -0.58
C ALA A 5 -1.23 9.00 -1.17
N SER A 6 -0.45 9.61 -0.31
CA SER A 6 0.74 10.39 -0.59
C SER A 6 1.98 9.55 -0.25
N VAL A 7 3.14 9.97 -0.78
CA VAL A 7 4.42 9.36 -0.38
C VAL A 7 4.60 9.53 1.13
N GLY A 8 4.91 8.42 1.81
CA GLY A 8 5.05 8.37 3.27
C GLY A 8 3.79 7.90 4.01
N ASP A 9 2.63 7.86 3.37
CA ASP A 9 1.39 7.37 4.01
C ASP A 9 1.49 5.86 4.29
N ASN A 10 0.92 5.45 5.41
CA ASN A 10 0.70 4.04 5.70
C ASN A 10 -0.67 3.61 5.21
N ILE A 11 -0.68 2.56 4.41
CA ILE A 11 -1.89 1.97 3.84
C ILE A 11 -2.00 0.50 4.23
N THR A 12 -3.23 0.03 4.38
CA THR A 12 -3.54 -1.39 4.53
C THR A 12 -4.29 -1.90 3.31
N PHE A 13 -3.92 -3.09 2.86
CA PHE A 13 -4.53 -3.77 1.71
C PHE A 13 -4.58 -5.29 1.99
N HIS A 14 -5.33 -6.02 1.16
CA HIS A 14 -5.52 -7.47 1.29
C HIS A 14 -5.99 -7.96 2.68
N GLY A 15 -6.62 -7.08 3.47
CA GLY A 15 -7.25 -7.46 4.75
C GLY A 15 -6.28 -7.79 5.90
N GLY A 16 -4.98 -7.57 5.72
CA GLY A 16 -3.98 -7.87 6.77
C GLY A 16 -2.55 -7.48 6.44
N ILE A 17 -2.34 -6.80 5.31
CA ILE A 17 -1.03 -6.35 4.85
C ILE A 17 -0.97 -4.86 5.04
N GLU A 18 0.11 -4.39 5.65
CA GLU A 18 0.36 -2.97 5.89
C GLU A 18 1.67 -2.61 5.18
N GLY A 19 1.67 -1.43 4.57
CA GLY A 19 2.83 -0.92 3.88
C GLY A 19 2.86 0.59 3.85
N THR A 20 4.06 1.12 3.61
CA THR A 20 4.31 2.55 3.47
C THR A 20 4.47 2.90 1.99
N VAL A 21 3.76 3.93 1.54
CA VAL A 21 3.77 4.37 0.14
C VAL A 21 5.12 5.01 -0.18
N ARG A 22 5.84 4.43 -1.14
CA ARG A 22 7.07 5.02 -1.69
C ARG A 22 6.81 5.90 -2.89
N THR A 23 5.87 5.53 -3.74
CA THR A 23 5.63 6.22 -5.00
C THR A 23 4.15 6.18 -5.34
N VAL A 24 3.64 7.30 -5.85
CA VAL A 24 2.26 7.44 -6.27
C VAL A 24 2.23 7.66 -7.77
N ASN A 25 1.62 6.74 -8.49
CA ASN A 25 1.33 6.84 -9.91
C ASN A 25 -0.12 7.32 -10.12
N GLU A 26 -0.51 7.53 -11.37
CA GLU A 26 -1.86 8.01 -11.68
C GLU A 26 -2.98 7.05 -11.24
N ASN A 27 -2.73 5.74 -11.40
CA ASN A 27 -3.69 4.66 -11.18
C ASN A 27 -3.30 3.70 -10.04
N SER A 28 -2.07 3.80 -9.53
CA SER A 28 -1.52 2.85 -8.56
C SER A 28 -0.51 3.52 -7.63
N VAL A 29 -0.20 2.85 -6.53
CA VAL A 29 0.83 3.21 -5.58
C VAL A 29 1.81 2.06 -5.43
N ILE A 30 3.09 2.39 -5.34
CA ILE A 30 4.14 1.45 -4.96
C ILE A 30 4.30 1.54 -3.45
N VAL A 31 4.19 0.39 -2.81
CA VAL A 31 4.15 0.26 -1.36
C VAL A 31 5.26 -0.66 -0.91
N GLU A 32 6.01 -0.25 0.09
CA GLU A 32 6.95 -1.10 0.80
C GLU A 32 6.22 -1.77 1.96
N ILE A 33 6.25 -3.09 2.00
CA ILE A 33 5.52 -3.89 2.97
C ILE A 33 6.28 -3.88 4.28
N THR A 34 5.65 -3.30 5.29
CA THR A 34 6.18 -3.23 6.64
C THR A 34 5.63 -4.37 7.49
N LYS A 35 4.44 -4.88 7.15
CA LYS A 35 3.82 -5.99 7.87
C LYS A 35 2.99 -6.83 6.92
N ASN A 36 3.17 -8.13 7.00
CA ASN A 36 2.44 -9.09 6.21
C ASN A 36 1.89 -10.18 7.13
N ASN A 37 0.57 -10.16 7.35
CA ASN A 37 -0.12 -11.17 8.13
C ASN A 37 -0.80 -12.24 7.25
N THR A 38 -0.38 -12.34 5.99
CA THR A 38 -0.90 -13.27 4.99
C THR A 38 0.20 -14.21 4.50
N GLU A 39 -0.17 -15.28 3.80
CA GLU A 39 0.76 -16.23 3.20
C GLU A 39 1.39 -15.71 1.89
N GLU A 40 1.03 -14.50 1.44
CA GLU A 40 1.55 -13.91 0.22
C GLU A 40 3.04 -13.55 0.37
N VAL A 41 3.87 -13.99 -0.57
CA VAL A 41 5.30 -13.65 -0.57
C VAL A 41 5.54 -12.49 -1.54
N PHE A 42 5.94 -11.34 -1.02
CA PHE A 42 6.27 -10.18 -1.83
C PHE A 42 7.77 -10.14 -2.11
N GLY A 43 8.14 -10.39 -3.36
CA GLY A 43 9.53 -10.34 -3.81
C GLY A 43 10.14 -8.95 -3.54
N GLY A 44 11.17 -8.89 -2.68
CA GLY A 44 11.84 -7.64 -2.34
C GLY A 44 11.05 -6.71 -1.41
N GLY A 45 9.95 -7.18 -0.81
CA GLY A 45 9.17 -6.38 0.16
C GLY A 45 8.45 -5.19 -0.46
N VAL A 46 8.25 -5.17 -1.78
CA VAL A 46 7.52 -4.11 -2.48
C VAL A 46 6.37 -4.68 -3.30
N THR A 47 5.29 -3.91 -3.41
CA THR A 47 4.13 -4.28 -4.22
C THR A 47 3.46 -3.06 -4.85
N VAL A 48 2.67 -3.30 -5.89
CA VAL A 48 1.94 -2.27 -6.62
C VAL A 48 0.45 -2.46 -6.38
N ILE A 49 -0.21 -1.47 -5.79
CA ILE A 49 -1.62 -1.54 -5.42
C ILE A 49 -2.40 -0.43 -6.12
N ASN A 50 -3.58 -0.75 -6.64
CA ASN A 50 -4.47 0.24 -7.24
C ASN A 50 -5.09 1.14 -6.16
N HIS A 51 -5.36 2.40 -6.47
CA HIS A 51 -6.07 3.34 -5.57
C HIS A 51 -7.41 2.83 -5.04
N LYS A 52 -8.04 1.87 -5.72
CA LYS A 52 -9.31 1.26 -5.29
C LYS A 52 -9.13 0.11 -4.29
N ASN A 53 -7.91 -0.41 -4.10
CA ASN A 53 -7.63 -1.66 -3.39
C ASN A 53 -6.85 -1.49 -2.08
N TYR A 54 -6.77 -0.28 -1.53
CA TYR A 54 -6.17 -0.02 -0.22
C TYR A 54 -7.01 0.94 0.62
N LYS A 55 -6.73 1.00 1.92
CA LYS A 55 -7.24 2.00 2.86
C LYS A 55 -6.08 2.72 3.54
N ILE A 56 -6.16 4.04 3.66
CA ILE A 56 -5.16 4.83 4.39
C ILE A 56 -5.44 4.66 5.88
N ILE A 57 -4.44 4.19 6.63
CA ILE A 57 -4.54 3.97 8.08
C ILE A 57 -3.83 5.08 8.87
N LYS A 58 -2.85 5.75 8.26
CA LYS A 58 -2.11 6.86 8.89
C LYS A 58 -1.57 7.82 7.83
N LYS A 59 -1.72 9.12 8.09
CA LYS A 59 -1.05 10.23 7.40
C LYS A 59 0.07 10.79 8.26
#